data_AF-A0A523NGV3-F1
#
_entry.id   AF-A0A523NGV3-F1
#
_cell.length_a   1.000
_cell.length_b   1.000
_cell.length_c   1.000
_cell.angle_alpha   90.00
_cell.angle_beta   90.00
_cell.angle_gamma   90.00
#
_symmetry.space_group_name_H-M   'P 1'
#
loop_
_entity.id
_entity.type
_entity.pdbx_description
1 polymer ?
#
loop_
_entity_poly.entity_id
_entity_poly.type
_entity_poly.pdbx_seq_one_letter_code
_entity_poly.pdbx_strand_id
1 'polypeptide(L)'
;MGNARSSNTMPTPAAVAISLRARSPPGWRGCRFVSILGNQDTIPMSPSAAVIWQRRPRALRDSTTKPLTHRPIAPSIHHAPVTRFAPAPTGLLHLGHLVNAVYVWGLARRHHGRVLLRIEDHDRGRSRDHFESAILDDLEWLGLEPDEPPIEALRHGPSPYRQSDRANRYAEVIAGLRHQSLVYPCRCSRRDIADTEAAPPGAEARYPGTCRELGLSSDEAVGLRVIMDPGEETFIDVLLGTHHQTPARQCGDVLVRDRLGQWTYQFAVTVDDWDQEVDLVIRGE
;
A
#
# COMPACT_ATOMS: atom_id res chain seq x y z
N MET A 1 35.66 17.67 -46.69
CA MET A 1 35.69 18.20 -45.31
C MET A 1 34.23 18.34 -44.87
N GLY A 2 33.58 17.39 -44.19
CA GLY A 2 33.96 16.70 -42.96
C GLY A 2 32.93 17.14 -41.90
N ASN A 3 31.71 16.58 -41.97
CA ASN A 3 30.57 16.98 -41.14
C ASN A 3 30.51 16.07 -39.90
N ALA A 4 30.83 16.62 -38.72
CA ALA A 4 30.86 15.87 -37.47
C ALA A 4 29.44 15.72 -36.88
N ARG A 5 28.95 14.47 -36.79
CA ARG A 5 27.78 14.12 -36.00
C ARG A 5 28.22 13.82 -34.56
N SER A 6 27.74 14.60 -33.60
CA SER A 6 27.86 14.33 -32.17
C SER A 6 26.99 13.13 -31.79
N SER A 7 27.61 12.02 -31.39
CA SER A 7 26.94 10.84 -30.84
C SER A 7 26.57 11.09 -29.37
N ASN A 8 25.31 11.44 -29.11
CA ASN A 8 24.73 11.36 -27.77
C ASN A 8 24.54 9.89 -27.40
N THR A 9 25.43 9.37 -26.55
CA THR A 9 25.26 8.09 -25.88
C THR A 9 24.34 8.30 -24.68
N MET A 10 23.17 7.65 -24.69
CA MET A 10 22.28 7.63 -23.52
C MET A 10 22.93 6.82 -22.38
N PRO A 11 22.83 7.27 -21.12
CA PRO A 11 23.28 6.47 -20.00
C PRO A 11 22.39 5.24 -19.85
N THR A 12 23.04 4.07 -19.72
CA THR A 12 22.41 2.78 -19.43
C THR A 12 21.73 2.84 -18.05
N PRO A 13 20.52 2.28 -17.85
CA PRO A 13 19.90 2.26 -16.54
C PRO A 13 20.75 1.43 -15.56
N ALA A 14 21.23 2.06 -14.49
CA ALA A 14 21.94 1.39 -13.42
C ALA A 14 20.99 0.37 -12.73
N ALA A 15 21.43 -0.88 -12.66
CA ALA A 15 20.75 -1.91 -11.87
C ALA A 15 20.83 -1.55 -10.37
N VAL A 16 19.68 -1.31 -9.73
CA VAL A 16 19.61 -1.13 -8.28
C VAL A 16 19.58 -2.50 -7.63
N ALA A 17 20.69 -2.91 -7.02
CA ALA A 17 20.77 -4.13 -6.22
C ALA A 17 20.26 -3.85 -4.80
N ILE A 18 19.12 -4.41 -4.43
CA ILE A 18 18.66 -4.43 -3.03
C ILE A 18 19.42 -5.57 -2.33
N SER A 19 20.36 -5.23 -1.46
CA SER A 19 21.06 -6.23 -0.63
C SER A 19 20.25 -6.50 0.63
N LEU A 20 19.44 -7.57 0.62
CA LEU A 20 18.79 -8.09 1.83
C LEU A 20 19.82 -8.88 2.64
N ARG A 21 20.22 -8.37 3.81
CA ARG A 21 21.13 -9.07 4.74
C ARG A 21 20.34 -9.93 5.71
N ALA A 22 20.02 -11.17 5.33
CA ALA A 22 19.49 -12.16 6.27
C ALA A 22 20.61 -12.73 7.15
N ARG A 23 20.46 -12.76 8.48
CA ARG A 23 21.38 -13.48 9.38
C ARG A 23 21.03 -14.97 9.42
N SER A 24 22.03 -15.85 9.32
CA SER A 24 21.82 -17.30 9.38
C SER A 24 21.65 -17.79 10.84
N PRO A 25 20.64 -18.63 11.15
CA PRO A 25 20.54 -19.29 12.45
C PRO A 25 21.57 -20.43 12.60
N PRO A 26 21.93 -20.84 13.84
CA PRO A 26 22.92 -21.88 14.08
C PRO A 26 22.42 -23.27 13.63
N GLY A 27 23.20 -23.97 12.79
CA GLY A 27 22.98 -25.40 12.47
C GLY A 27 23.02 -25.81 10.98
N TRP A 28 23.17 -24.88 10.04
CA TRP A 28 23.08 -25.18 8.60
C TRP A 28 24.43 -25.00 7.89
N ARG A 29 25.15 -26.09 7.57
CA ARG A 29 26.36 -26.07 6.71
C ARG A 29 26.13 -26.93 5.46
N GLY A 30 26.42 -26.35 4.28
CA GLY A 30 26.62 -27.08 3.03
C GLY A 30 25.60 -26.75 1.91
N CYS A 31 25.84 -25.69 1.13
CA CYS A 31 25.22 -25.48 -0.18
C CYS A 31 26.19 -24.71 -1.10
N ARG A 32 26.32 -25.15 -2.37
CA ARG A 32 27.20 -24.56 -3.40
C ARG A 32 26.45 -23.53 -4.25
N PHE A 33 27.22 -22.54 -4.73
CA PHE A 33 26.84 -21.38 -5.55
C PHE A 33 26.32 -21.78 -6.95
N VAL A 34 25.21 -21.18 -7.42
CA VAL A 34 24.87 -21.12 -8.86
C VAL A 34 24.40 -19.71 -9.19
N SER A 35 25.13 -19.06 -10.10
CA SER A 35 24.81 -17.73 -10.63
C SER A 35 23.61 -17.83 -11.57
N ILE A 36 22.61 -16.95 -11.41
CA ILE A 36 21.59 -16.70 -12.44
C ILE A 36 21.75 -15.24 -12.89
N LEU A 37 22.73 -15.00 -13.76
CA LEU A 37 22.72 -13.90 -14.70
C LEU A 37 23.23 -14.44 -16.03
N GLY A 38 22.41 -14.29 -17.07
CA GLY A 38 22.81 -14.59 -18.43
C GLY A 38 23.88 -13.62 -18.91
N ASN A 39 24.96 -14.20 -19.45
CA ASN A 39 26.09 -13.65 -20.22
C ASN A 39 26.99 -12.54 -19.61
N GLN A 40 28.15 -12.98 -19.09
CA GLN A 40 29.55 -12.66 -19.49
C GLN A 40 29.88 -11.18 -19.79
N ASP A 41 30.83 -10.49 -19.16
CA ASP A 41 32.19 -10.89 -18.73
C ASP A 41 32.80 -9.95 -17.66
N THR A 42 33.65 -10.53 -16.81
CA THR A 42 34.75 -9.94 -15.98
C THR A 42 34.45 -8.91 -14.87
N ILE A 43 34.65 -9.32 -13.60
CA ILE A 43 35.49 -8.72 -12.51
C ILE A 43 35.23 -9.51 -11.18
N PRO A 44 36.22 -9.72 -10.28
CA PRO A 44 36.16 -10.75 -9.22
C PRO A 44 35.72 -10.26 -7.82
N MET A 45 34.90 -11.10 -7.17
CA MET A 45 34.79 -11.45 -5.73
C MET A 45 34.65 -10.37 -4.62
N SER A 46 33.52 -10.41 -3.88
CA SER A 46 33.47 -10.67 -2.41
C SER A 46 32.04 -11.08 -1.97
N PRO A 47 31.83 -11.97 -0.97
CA PRO A 47 30.60 -12.76 -0.84
C PRO A 47 29.65 -12.25 0.26
N SER A 48 28.37 -12.09 -0.07
CA SER A 48 27.21 -12.23 0.85
C SER A 48 25.94 -12.31 0.01
N ALA A 49 25.42 -13.52 -0.19
CA ALA A 49 24.29 -13.82 -1.07
C ALA A 49 23.07 -14.30 -0.26
N ALA A 50 21.89 -13.77 -0.57
CA ALA A 50 20.60 -14.31 -0.14
C ALA A 50 20.21 -15.48 -1.06
N VAL A 51 19.70 -16.57 -0.48
CA VAL A 51 19.29 -17.79 -1.18
C VAL A 51 17.78 -17.77 -1.37
N ILE A 52 17.29 -17.81 -2.62
CA ILE A 52 15.87 -18.06 -2.93
C ILE A 52 15.80 -19.41 -3.67
N TRP A 53 15.07 -20.37 -3.09
CA TRP A 53 14.76 -21.65 -3.73
C TRP A 53 13.58 -21.50 -4.68
N GLN A 54 13.75 -21.87 -5.95
CA GLN A 54 12.63 -22.11 -6.88
C GLN A 54 12.76 -23.47 -7.54
N ARG A 55 11.67 -24.24 -7.58
CA ARG A 55 11.53 -25.40 -8.47
C ARG A 55 11.51 -24.88 -9.91
N ARG A 56 12.39 -25.41 -10.77
CA ARG A 56 12.38 -25.12 -12.22
C ARG A 56 10.99 -25.41 -12.81
N PRO A 57 10.33 -24.45 -13.48
CA PRO A 57 9.18 -24.77 -14.31
C PRO A 57 9.62 -25.65 -15.49
N ARG A 58 8.84 -26.70 -15.77
CA ARG A 58 8.97 -27.51 -16.97
C ARG A 58 8.67 -26.63 -18.18
N ALA A 59 9.53 -26.65 -19.20
CA ALA A 59 9.42 -25.82 -20.39
C ALA A 59 7.99 -25.80 -20.97
N LEU A 60 7.35 -24.64 -20.93
CA LEU A 60 6.12 -24.35 -21.66
C LEU A 60 6.50 -24.05 -23.11
N ARG A 61 5.84 -24.76 -24.02
CA ARG A 61 6.04 -24.71 -25.45
C ARG A 61 5.67 -23.33 -25.99
N ASP A 62 6.43 -22.95 -27.02
CA ASP A 62 6.32 -21.78 -27.86
C ASP A 62 4.86 -21.52 -28.28
N SER A 63 4.25 -20.46 -27.75
CA SER A 63 3.00 -19.91 -28.27
C SER A 63 3.27 -18.48 -28.69
N THR A 64 3.09 -18.25 -29.99
CA THR A 64 3.19 -16.96 -30.70
C THR A 64 2.27 -15.91 -30.07
N THR A 65 2.76 -15.26 -29.02
CA THR A 65 2.17 -14.02 -28.49
C THR A 65 2.88 -12.86 -29.15
N LYS A 66 2.12 -12.07 -29.92
CA LYS A 66 2.58 -10.76 -30.41
C LYS A 66 3.13 -9.98 -29.20
N PRO A 67 4.34 -9.39 -29.28
CA PRO A 67 4.83 -8.55 -28.20
C PRO A 67 3.83 -7.40 -28.04
N LEU A 68 3.26 -7.29 -26.84
CA LEU A 68 2.52 -6.09 -26.45
C LEU A 68 3.51 -4.94 -26.54
N THR A 69 3.45 -4.16 -27.62
CA THR A 69 4.19 -2.90 -27.74
C THR A 69 3.47 -1.85 -26.88
N HIS A 70 3.38 -2.10 -25.59
CA HIS A 70 3.16 -1.01 -24.64
C HIS A 70 4.50 -0.28 -24.59
N ARG A 71 4.60 0.90 -25.24
CA ARG A 71 5.61 1.86 -24.80
C ARG A 71 5.32 2.08 -23.32
N PRO A 72 6.23 1.76 -22.39
CA PRO A 72 6.05 2.21 -21.03
C PRO A 72 6.18 3.73 -21.09
N ILE A 73 5.05 4.43 -21.13
CA ILE A 73 5.00 5.76 -20.57
C ILE A 73 4.99 5.50 -19.08
N ALA A 74 6.16 5.18 -18.51
CA ALA A 74 6.30 5.19 -17.07
C ALA A 74 6.05 6.64 -16.65
N PRO A 75 5.00 6.96 -15.88
CA PRO A 75 4.99 8.17 -15.10
C PRO A 75 6.24 8.11 -14.24
N SER A 76 7.20 8.96 -14.54
CA SER A 76 8.46 8.97 -13.83
C SER A 76 8.20 9.54 -12.44
N ILE A 77 8.57 8.79 -11.40
CA ILE A 77 8.69 9.34 -10.06
C ILE A 77 9.84 10.37 -10.14
N HIS A 78 9.48 11.65 -10.16
CA HIS A 78 10.40 12.76 -10.45
C HIS A 78 11.02 13.39 -9.20
N HIS A 79 10.55 12.99 -8.02
CA HIS A 79 11.00 13.47 -6.72
C HIS A 79 11.37 12.31 -5.81
N ALA A 80 11.89 12.60 -4.61
CA ALA A 80 12.12 11.60 -3.58
C ALA A 80 10.80 11.28 -2.87
N PRO A 81 10.19 10.10 -3.08
CA PRO A 81 8.86 9.82 -2.57
C PRO A 81 8.87 9.50 -1.08
N VAL A 82 7.75 9.73 -0.42
CA VAL A 82 7.40 9.12 0.86
C VAL A 82 6.39 8.02 0.60
N THR A 83 6.81 6.78 0.81
CA THR A 83 5.95 5.60 0.69
C THR A 83 5.81 4.91 2.03
N ARG A 84 4.93 3.90 2.12
CA ARG A 84 4.71 3.14 3.34
C ARG A 84 4.45 1.67 3.10
N PHE A 85 4.98 0.85 3.99
CA PHE A 85 4.54 -0.52 4.20
C PHE A 85 3.55 -0.52 5.36
N ALA A 86 2.29 -0.86 5.08
CA ALA A 86 1.19 -0.70 6.01
C ALA A 86 0.38 -2.00 6.24
N PRO A 87 0.96 -3.02 6.90
CA PRO A 87 0.27 -4.29 7.12
C PRO A 87 -0.78 -4.20 8.24
N ALA A 88 -1.90 -4.90 8.07
CA ALA A 88 -2.87 -5.14 9.12
C ALA A 88 -2.52 -6.42 9.90
N PRO A 89 -2.43 -6.40 11.25
CA PRO A 89 -2.02 -7.54 12.07
C PRO A 89 -3.17 -8.55 12.27
N THR A 90 -3.74 -9.02 11.16
CA THR A 90 -4.86 -9.98 11.11
C THR A 90 -4.42 -11.39 10.73
N GLY A 91 -3.13 -11.57 10.45
CA GLY A 91 -2.49 -12.82 10.09
C GLY A 91 -0.97 -12.62 9.94
N LEU A 92 -0.25 -13.71 9.70
CA LEU A 92 1.18 -13.66 9.41
C LEU A 92 1.46 -13.01 8.04
N LEU A 93 2.66 -12.45 7.87
CA LEU A 93 3.09 -12.02 6.54
C LEU A 93 3.11 -13.22 5.58
N HIS A 94 2.70 -12.96 4.35
CA HIS A 94 2.62 -13.97 3.29
C HIS A 94 3.33 -13.44 2.05
N LEU A 95 3.45 -14.26 1.00
CA LEU A 95 4.23 -13.89 -0.20
C LEU A 95 3.79 -12.56 -0.82
N GLY A 96 2.49 -12.26 -0.88
CA GLY A 96 1.99 -10.95 -1.34
C GLY A 96 2.55 -9.75 -0.55
N HIS A 97 2.66 -9.85 0.78
CA HIS A 97 3.28 -8.82 1.61
C HIS A 97 4.77 -8.66 1.29
N LEU A 98 5.49 -9.77 1.10
CA LEU A 98 6.91 -9.72 0.73
C LEU A 98 7.11 -9.07 -0.64
N VAL A 99 6.27 -9.41 -1.63
CA VAL A 99 6.30 -8.77 -2.95
C VAL A 99 6.05 -7.27 -2.81
N ASN A 100 5.02 -6.86 -2.06
CA ASN A 100 4.75 -5.45 -1.80
C ASN A 100 5.95 -4.74 -1.14
N ALA A 101 6.54 -5.34 -0.10
CA ALA A 101 7.72 -4.78 0.56
C ALA A 101 8.90 -4.60 -0.40
N VAL A 102 9.16 -5.58 -1.28
CA VAL A 102 10.23 -5.43 -2.29
C VAL A 102 10.00 -4.22 -3.18
N TYR A 103 8.77 -3.95 -3.60
CA TYR A 103 8.45 -2.75 -4.38
C TYR A 103 8.53 -1.46 -3.56
N VAL A 104 7.99 -1.46 -2.33
CA VAL A 104 8.02 -0.30 -1.42
C VAL A 104 9.45 0.15 -1.15
N TRP A 105 10.30 -0.74 -0.64
CA TRP A 105 11.70 -0.40 -0.38
C TRP A 105 12.49 -0.19 -1.67
N GLY A 106 12.24 -0.99 -2.72
CA GLY A 106 12.97 -0.88 -3.97
C GLY A 106 12.76 0.45 -4.69
N LEU A 107 11.51 0.91 -4.79
CA LEU A 107 11.19 2.19 -5.41
C LEU A 107 11.67 3.37 -4.55
N ALA A 108 11.46 3.32 -3.23
CA ALA A 108 11.99 4.35 -2.33
C ALA A 108 13.51 4.48 -2.48
N ARG A 109 14.27 3.38 -2.38
CA ARG A 109 15.74 3.43 -2.48
C ARG A 109 16.24 3.86 -3.85
N ARG A 110 15.58 3.44 -4.94
CA ARG A 110 15.91 3.88 -6.31
C ARG A 110 15.74 5.38 -6.51
N HIS A 111 14.76 5.99 -5.83
CA HIS A 111 14.42 7.41 -5.97
C HIS A 111 14.86 8.26 -4.79
N HIS A 112 15.74 7.74 -3.91
CA HIS A 112 16.20 8.42 -2.70
C HIS A 112 15.05 8.88 -1.77
N GLY A 113 13.93 8.16 -1.80
CA GLY A 113 12.77 8.35 -0.96
C GLY A 113 12.85 7.64 0.39
N ARG A 114 11.78 7.79 1.16
CA ARG A 114 11.61 7.28 2.52
C ARG A 114 10.51 6.21 2.56
N VAL A 115 10.71 5.19 3.38
CA VAL A 115 9.71 4.17 3.68
C VAL A 115 9.22 4.34 5.10
N LEU A 116 7.91 4.50 5.26
CA LEU A 116 7.25 4.49 6.54
C LEU A 116 6.75 3.08 6.89
N LEU A 117 6.77 2.72 8.17
CA LEU A 117 6.09 1.52 8.67
C LEU A 117 4.85 1.93 9.46
N ARG A 118 3.68 1.44 9.06
CA ARG A 118 2.41 1.71 9.74
C ARG A 118 1.67 0.42 10.07
N ILE A 119 1.22 0.26 11.30
CA ILE A 119 0.37 -0.87 11.71
C ILE A 119 -1.09 -0.49 11.55
N GLU A 120 -1.79 -1.17 10.64
CA GLU A 120 -3.19 -0.89 10.30
C GLU A 120 -4.16 -1.77 11.10
N ASP A 121 -4.17 -1.57 12.42
CA ASP A 121 -4.93 -2.35 13.38
C ASP A 121 -6.31 -1.75 13.73
N HIS A 122 -6.87 -0.91 12.86
CA HIS A 122 -8.19 -0.26 13.04
C HIS A 122 -9.32 -1.27 13.33
N ASP A 123 -9.27 -2.47 12.76
CA ASP A 123 -10.21 -3.56 13.04
C ASP A 123 -9.79 -4.38 14.27
N ARG A 124 -10.19 -3.89 15.45
CA ARG A 124 -9.90 -4.57 16.73
C ARG A 124 -10.49 -5.98 16.85
N GLY A 125 -11.47 -6.33 16.02
CA GLY A 125 -12.07 -7.67 16.04
C GLY A 125 -11.12 -8.72 15.45
N ARG A 126 -10.33 -8.34 14.44
CA ARG A 126 -9.41 -9.23 13.72
C ARG A 126 -7.94 -9.03 14.09
N SER A 127 -7.55 -7.84 14.52
CA SER A 127 -6.18 -7.53 14.92
C SER A 127 -5.74 -8.29 16.18
N ARG A 128 -4.50 -8.80 16.20
CA ARG A 128 -3.91 -9.47 17.37
C ARG A 128 -2.46 -9.05 17.57
N ASP A 129 -2.08 -8.78 18.81
CA ASP A 129 -0.73 -8.34 19.20
C ASP A 129 0.38 -9.32 18.76
N HIS A 130 0.09 -10.62 18.74
CA HIS A 130 1.05 -11.63 18.29
C HIS A 130 1.30 -11.58 16.78
N PHE A 131 0.33 -11.14 15.98
CA PHE A 131 0.54 -10.92 14.54
C PHE A 131 1.34 -9.65 14.30
N GLU A 132 1.10 -8.58 15.05
CA GLU A 132 1.95 -7.38 15.01
C GLU A 132 3.39 -7.72 15.38
N SER A 133 3.60 -8.46 16.46
CA SER A 133 4.93 -8.90 16.88
C SER A 133 5.63 -9.71 15.78
N ALA A 134 4.92 -10.66 15.16
CA ALA A 134 5.45 -11.46 14.06
C ALA A 134 5.80 -10.61 12.82
N ILE A 135 4.98 -9.60 12.49
CA ILE A 135 5.28 -8.66 11.39
C ILE A 135 6.61 -7.93 11.67
N LEU A 136 6.78 -7.40 12.88
CA LEU A 136 8.00 -6.67 13.26
C LEU A 136 9.23 -7.58 13.24
N ASP A 137 9.11 -8.80 13.74
CA ASP A 137 10.19 -9.81 13.73
C ASP A 137 10.57 -10.22 12.30
N ASP A 138 9.59 -10.43 11.42
CA ASP A 138 9.82 -10.77 10.01
C ASP A 138 10.55 -9.63 9.28
N LEU A 139 10.13 -8.37 9.49
CA LEU A 139 10.80 -7.21 8.89
C LEU A 139 12.26 -7.08 9.34
N GLU A 140 12.50 -7.26 10.64
CA GLU A 140 13.86 -7.25 11.21
C GLU A 140 14.71 -8.41 10.66
N TRP A 141 14.14 -9.62 10.56
CA TRP A 141 14.83 -10.79 10.00
C TRP A 141 15.18 -10.62 8.52
N LEU A 142 14.29 -10.01 7.74
CA LEU A 142 14.51 -9.68 6.32
C LEU A 142 15.49 -8.53 6.10
N GLY A 143 15.79 -7.75 7.15
CA GLY A 143 16.59 -6.53 7.05
C GLY A 143 15.86 -5.38 6.35
N LEU A 144 14.53 -5.35 6.43
CA LEU A 144 13.68 -4.29 5.89
C LEU A 144 13.45 -3.22 6.95
N GLU A 145 14.45 -2.36 7.13
CA GLU A 145 14.39 -1.27 8.09
C GLU A 145 13.60 -0.08 7.49
N PRO A 146 12.51 0.37 8.13
CA PRO A 146 11.81 1.59 7.74
C PRO A 146 12.63 2.84 8.13
N ASP A 147 12.43 3.92 7.38
CA ASP A 147 13.02 5.22 7.70
C ASP A 147 12.30 5.90 8.87
N GLU A 148 11.00 5.65 9.05
CA GLU A 148 10.23 6.11 10.21
C GLU A 148 8.94 5.27 10.43
N PRO A 149 8.59 4.92 11.68
CA PRO A 149 9.43 4.93 12.86
C PRO A 149 10.35 3.70 12.83
N PRO A 150 11.47 3.69 13.56
CA PRO A 150 12.26 2.47 13.76
C PRO A 150 11.39 1.34 14.31
N ILE A 151 11.65 0.10 13.89
CA ILE A 151 10.88 -1.10 14.32
C ILE A 151 10.74 -1.16 15.86
N GLU A 152 11.81 -0.86 16.57
CA GLU A 152 11.85 -0.85 18.04
C GLU A 152 10.84 0.12 18.67
N ALA A 153 10.58 1.26 18.02
CA ALA A 153 9.61 2.24 18.50
C ALA A 153 8.17 1.73 18.39
N LEU A 154 7.89 0.75 17.53
CA LEU A 154 6.58 0.08 17.45
C LEU A 154 6.46 -1.04 18.48
N ARG A 155 7.54 -1.55 19.06
CA ARG A 155 7.45 -2.59 20.10
C ARG A 155 6.93 -2.05 21.43
N HIS A 156 6.96 -0.74 21.64
CA HIS A 156 6.72 -0.13 22.94
C HIS A 156 5.76 1.06 22.88
N GLY A 157 4.67 0.95 23.64
CA GLY A 157 3.75 2.05 23.89
C GLY A 157 2.98 2.55 22.66
N PRO A 158 2.20 3.64 22.85
CA PRO A 158 1.42 4.23 21.77
C PRO A 158 2.31 4.84 20.68
N SER A 159 1.89 4.75 19.43
CA SER A 159 2.63 5.30 18.29
C SER A 159 1.71 6.01 17.30
N PRO A 160 2.10 7.17 16.72
CA PRO A 160 1.37 7.80 15.63
C PRO A 160 1.41 7.00 14.32
N TYR A 161 2.09 5.84 14.31
CA TYR A 161 2.15 4.87 13.23
C TYR A 161 1.35 3.59 13.52
N ARG A 162 0.55 3.57 14.59
CA ARG A 162 -0.43 2.52 14.87
C ARG A 162 -1.83 3.12 14.87
N GLN A 163 -2.73 2.59 14.04
CA GLN A 163 -4.05 3.20 13.84
C GLN A 163 -4.91 3.18 15.11
N SER A 164 -4.79 2.15 15.94
CA SER A 164 -5.53 2.05 17.19
C SER A 164 -5.18 3.15 18.21
N ASP A 165 -4.00 3.77 18.09
CA ASP A 165 -3.52 4.86 18.94
C ASP A 165 -3.97 6.26 18.42
N ARG A 166 -4.58 6.32 17.23
CA ARG A 166 -4.89 7.58 16.53
C ARG A 166 -6.36 8.03 16.64
N ALA A 167 -7.12 7.40 17.54
CA ALA A 167 -8.55 7.69 17.70
C ALA A 167 -8.88 9.18 17.93
N ASN A 168 -8.05 9.90 18.69
CA ASN A 168 -8.23 11.34 18.93
C ASN A 168 -8.03 12.15 17.65
N ARG A 169 -7.00 11.83 16.87
CA ARG A 169 -6.72 12.49 15.60
C ARG A 169 -7.86 12.30 14.60
N TYR A 170 -8.39 11.08 14.51
CA TYR A 170 -9.55 10.78 13.68
C TYR A 170 -10.80 11.56 14.12
N ALA A 171 -11.02 11.71 15.44
CA ALA A 171 -12.11 12.50 15.98
C ALA A 171 -11.97 14.00 15.64
N GLU A 172 -10.76 14.55 15.70
CA GLU A 172 -10.46 15.94 15.31
C GLU A 172 -10.77 16.19 13.82
N VAL A 173 -10.36 15.29 12.93
CA VAL A 173 -10.65 15.40 11.49
C VAL A 173 -12.17 15.39 11.26
N ILE A 174 -12.90 14.47 11.91
CA ILE A 174 -14.37 14.46 11.83
C ILE A 174 -14.98 15.75 12.38
N ALA A 175 -14.47 16.30 13.47
CA ALA A 175 -14.97 17.55 14.02
C ALA A 175 -14.81 18.71 13.00
N GLY A 176 -13.68 18.76 12.29
CA GLY A 176 -13.45 19.70 11.20
C GLY A 176 -14.44 19.53 10.03
N LEU A 177 -14.67 18.29 9.60
CA LEU A 177 -15.65 18.01 8.54
C LEU A 177 -17.09 18.30 8.97
N ARG A 178 -17.44 18.06 10.25
CA ARG A 178 -18.72 18.44 10.84
C ARG A 178 -18.96 19.95 10.81
N HIS A 179 -17.95 20.74 11.17
CA HIS A 179 -18.03 22.20 11.11
C HIS A 179 -18.30 22.70 9.68
N GLN A 180 -17.83 21.97 8.68
CA GLN A 180 -18.06 22.26 7.26
C GLN A 180 -19.35 21.63 6.70
N SER A 181 -20.16 20.96 7.54
CA SER A 181 -21.36 20.23 7.11
C SER A 181 -21.10 19.15 6.05
N LEU A 182 -19.91 18.53 6.08
CA LEU A 182 -19.47 17.49 5.13
C LEU A 182 -19.69 16.07 5.64
N VAL A 183 -20.23 15.89 6.85
CA VAL A 183 -20.61 14.58 7.39
C VAL A 183 -22.00 14.57 7.97
N TYR A 184 -22.64 13.41 7.94
CA TYR A 184 -23.95 13.21 8.55
C TYR A 184 -24.10 11.80 9.16
N PRO A 185 -24.96 11.66 10.19
CA PRO A 185 -25.30 10.38 10.79
C PRO A 185 -26.12 9.48 9.84
N CYS A 186 -25.85 8.17 9.88
CA CYS A 186 -26.49 7.16 9.04
C CYS A 186 -26.86 5.92 9.84
N ARG A 187 -28.15 5.54 9.82
CA ARG A 187 -28.68 4.33 10.48
C ARG A 187 -28.75 3.10 9.57
N CYS A 188 -28.51 3.25 8.26
CA CYS A 188 -28.62 2.16 7.30
C CYS A 188 -27.70 0.99 7.66
N SER A 189 -28.24 -0.22 7.60
CA SER A 189 -27.50 -1.47 7.65
C SER A 189 -26.95 -1.85 6.27
N ARG A 190 -26.00 -2.79 6.22
CA ARG A 190 -25.52 -3.35 4.95
C ARG A 190 -26.65 -3.96 4.11
N ARG A 191 -27.65 -4.55 4.78
CA ARG A 191 -28.84 -5.11 4.13
C ARG A 191 -29.68 -4.02 3.47
N ASP A 192 -29.95 -2.93 4.19
CA ASP A 192 -30.74 -1.81 3.65
C ASP A 192 -30.08 -1.21 2.39
N ILE A 193 -28.75 -1.24 2.31
CA ILE A 193 -28.00 -0.72 1.16
C ILE A 193 -28.04 -1.73 0.01
N ALA A 194 -27.77 -3.01 0.27
CA ALA A 194 -27.81 -4.06 -0.74
C ALA A 194 -29.20 -4.23 -1.38
N ASP A 195 -30.26 -4.01 -0.62
CA ASP A 195 -31.64 -4.11 -1.10
C ASP A 195 -32.05 -2.93 -2.01
N THR A 196 -31.25 -1.85 -2.07
CA THR A 196 -31.56 -0.64 -2.88
C THR A 196 -30.95 -0.65 -4.27
N GLU A 197 -29.82 -1.32 -4.48
CA GLU A 197 -29.17 -1.43 -5.79
C GLU A 197 -28.54 -2.82 -5.95
N ALA A 198 -28.88 -3.50 -7.06
CA ALA A 198 -28.22 -4.74 -7.45
C ALA A 198 -26.79 -4.41 -7.90
N ALA A 199 -25.83 -4.51 -6.99
CA ALA A 199 -24.42 -4.42 -7.34
C ALA A 199 -24.05 -5.58 -8.28
N PRO A 200 -23.26 -5.34 -9.33
CA PRO A 200 -22.65 -6.42 -10.11
C PRO A 200 -21.92 -7.40 -9.20
N PRO A 201 -21.84 -8.71 -9.54
CA PRO A 201 -21.09 -9.67 -8.75
C PRO A 201 -19.64 -9.20 -8.52
N GLY A 202 -19.26 -9.03 -7.25
CA GLY A 202 -17.93 -8.55 -6.85
C GLY A 202 -17.78 -7.04 -6.71
N ALA A 203 -18.80 -6.24 -7.02
CA ALA A 203 -18.78 -4.79 -6.77
C ALA A 203 -19.31 -4.47 -5.35
N GLU A 204 -18.73 -3.45 -4.71
CA GLU A 204 -19.27 -2.92 -3.46
C GLU A 204 -20.64 -2.26 -3.69
N ALA A 205 -21.55 -2.43 -2.74
CA ALA A 205 -22.86 -1.79 -2.81
C ALA A 205 -22.72 -0.28 -2.62
N ARG A 206 -23.16 0.47 -3.63
CA ARG A 206 -23.22 1.93 -3.58
C ARG A 206 -24.21 2.39 -2.50
N TYR A 207 -23.82 3.38 -1.71
CA TYR A 207 -24.76 4.03 -0.79
C TYR A 207 -25.63 5.06 -1.52
N PRO A 208 -26.97 4.94 -1.49
CA PRO A 208 -27.84 5.81 -2.28
C PRO A 208 -28.12 7.19 -1.65
N GLY A 209 -27.57 7.49 -0.47
CA GLY A 209 -27.78 8.78 0.21
C GLY A 209 -29.00 8.83 1.14
N THR A 210 -29.63 7.69 1.48
CA THR A 210 -30.92 7.60 2.20
C THR A 210 -31.01 8.46 3.47
N CYS A 211 -29.91 8.59 4.23
CA CYS A 211 -29.91 9.32 5.50
C CYS A 211 -29.47 10.79 5.38
N ARG A 212 -29.07 11.25 4.19
CA ARG A 212 -28.41 12.57 4.01
C ARG A 212 -29.28 13.74 4.46
N GLU A 213 -30.58 13.67 4.21
CA GLU A 213 -31.54 14.75 4.50
C GLU A 213 -32.45 14.45 5.71
N LEU A 214 -32.24 13.33 6.40
CA LEU A 214 -33.11 12.91 7.50
C LEU A 214 -32.88 13.69 8.80
N GLY A 215 -31.80 14.48 8.90
CA GLY A 215 -31.50 15.27 10.08
C GLY A 215 -31.35 14.42 11.36
N LEU A 216 -30.82 13.20 11.24
CA LEU A 216 -30.64 12.31 12.39
C LEU A 216 -29.71 12.94 13.44
N SER A 217 -29.95 12.65 14.72
CA SER A 217 -29.04 13.07 15.78
C SER A 217 -27.77 12.21 15.77
N SER A 218 -26.64 12.81 16.14
CA SER A 218 -25.38 12.08 16.37
C SER A 218 -25.36 11.28 17.67
N ASP A 219 -26.37 11.44 18.53
CA ASP A 219 -26.46 10.78 19.84
C ASP A 219 -27.05 9.37 19.78
N GLU A 220 -27.59 8.98 18.62
CA GLU A 220 -28.04 7.62 18.36
C GLU A 220 -26.84 6.71 18.03
N ALA A 221 -26.98 5.38 18.24
CA ALA A 221 -25.99 4.39 17.82
C ALA A 221 -25.96 4.24 16.28
N VAL A 222 -25.56 5.30 15.59
CA VAL A 222 -25.54 5.45 14.13
C VAL A 222 -24.11 5.55 13.62
N GLY A 223 -23.91 5.16 12.36
CA GLY A 223 -22.64 5.42 11.68
C GLY A 223 -22.51 6.87 11.26
N LEU A 224 -21.32 7.28 10.84
CA LEU A 224 -21.06 8.58 10.23
C LEU A 224 -20.61 8.38 8.79
N ARG A 225 -21.17 9.18 7.88
CA ARG A 225 -20.78 9.21 6.48
C ARG A 225 -20.20 10.56 6.09
N VAL A 226 -19.21 10.55 5.21
CA VAL A 226 -18.73 11.74 4.51
C VAL A 226 -19.52 11.90 3.22
N ILE A 227 -19.96 13.13 2.97
CA ILE A 227 -20.59 13.54 1.73
C ILE A 227 -19.55 13.51 0.62
N MET A 228 -19.83 12.74 -0.44
CA MET A 228 -18.98 12.74 -1.63
C MET A 228 -19.52 13.74 -2.64
N ASP A 229 -18.67 14.69 -3.04
CA ASP A 229 -19.03 15.66 -4.06
C ASP A 229 -19.20 14.99 -5.44
N PRO A 230 -20.19 15.44 -6.23
CA PRO A 230 -20.33 14.96 -7.59
C PRO A 230 -19.16 15.48 -8.43
N GLY A 231 -18.37 14.57 -9.00
CA GLY A 231 -17.21 14.94 -9.79
C GLY A 231 -16.51 13.74 -10.37
N GLU A 232 -15.62 14.04 -11.31
CA GLU A 232 -14.63 13.09 -11.78
C GLU A 232 -13.29 13.41 -11.10
N GLU A 233 -12.71 12.39 -10.47
CA GLU A 233 -11.38 12.42 -9.89
C GLU A 233 -10.39 11.79 -10.87
N THR A 234 -9.26 12.46 -11.09
CA THR A 234 -8.19 11.98 -11.96
C THR A 234 -6.95 11.69 -11.13
N PHE A 235 -6.36 10.52 -11.31
CA PHE A 235 -5.06 10.19 -10.75
C PHE A 235 -4.18 9.46 -11.76
N ILE A 236 -2.88 9.43 -11.50
CA ILE A 236 -1.90 8.75 -12.35
C ILE A 236 -1.36 7.55 -11.58
N ASP A 237 -1.67 6.36 -12.06
CA ASP A 237 -1.02 5.13 -11.63
C ASP A 237 0.33 4.99 -12.35
N VAL A 238 1.40 4.75 -11.60
CA VAL A 238 2.77 4.65 -12.15
C VAL A 238 2.93 3.47 -13.12
N LEU A 239 2.11 2.43 -13.00
CA LEU A 239 2.13 1.27 -13.90
C LEU A 239 1.07 1.36 -15.00
N LEU A 240 -0.15 1.76 -14.63
CA LEU A 240 -1.34 1.67 -15.49
C LEU A 240 -1.69 3.00 -16.20
N GLY A 241 -1.04 4.10 -15.84
CA GLY A 241 -1.23 5.42 -16.44
C GLY A 241 -2.40 6.19 -15.83
N THR A 242 -2.99 7.10 -16.60
CA THR A 242 -4.04 7.99 -16.11
C THR A 242 -5.37 7.24 -15.93
N HIS A 243 -5.97 7.39 -14.76
CA HIS A 243 -7.29 6.87 -14.42
C HIS A 243 -8.26 7.99 -14.08
N HIS A 244 -9.52 7.79 -14.47
CA HIS A 244 -10.64 8.66 -14.18
C HIS A 244 -11.66 7.86 -13.37
N GLN A 245 -12.12 8.40 -12.25
CA GLN A 245 -13.10 7.77 -11.36
C GLN A 245 -14.19 8.77 -11.02
N THR A 246 -15.39 8.28 -10.69
CA THR A 246 -16.49 9.14 -10.21
C THR A 246 -16.99 8.60 -8.86
N PRO A 247 -16.23 8.82 -7.76
CA PRO A 247 -16.47 8.13 -6.49
C PRO A 247 -17.90 8.28 -5.95
N ALA A 248 -18.50 9.46 -6.05
CA ALA A 248 -19.88 9.70 -5.63
C ALA A 248 -20.90 8.85 -6.42
N ARG A 249 -20.62 8.55 -7.70
CA ARG A 249 -21.47 7.68 -8.53
C ARG A 249 -21.18 6.20 -8.31
N GLN A 250 -19.92 5.85 -8.04
CA GLN A 250 -19.48 4.46 -7.91
C GLN A 250 -19.78 3.89 -6.52
N CYS A 251 -19.54 4.68 -5.47
CA CYS A 251 -19.62 4.24 -4.07
C CYS A 251 -20.68 5.00 -3.26
N GLY A 252 -21.02 6.22 -3.66
CA GLY A 252 -21.87 7.11 -2.86
C GLY A 252 -21.14 7.64 -1.62
N ASP A 253 -21.91 8.17 -0.65
CA ASP A 253 -21.34 8.74 0.57
C ASP A 253 -20.66 7.66 1.43
N VAL A 254 -19.39 7.86 1.77
CA VAL A 254 -18.53 6.81 2.36
C VAL A 254 -18.72 6.74 3.87
N LEU A 255 -18.85 5.53 4.43
CA LEU A 255 -18.87 5.32 5.87
C LEU A 255 -17.46 5.55 6.44
N VAL A 256 -17.33 6.44 7.42
CA VAL A 256 -16.05 6.77 8.06
C VAL A 256 -15.95 6.29 9.50
N ARG A 257 -17.10 6.14 10.16
CA ARG A 257 -17.19 5.55 11.49
C ARG A 257 -18.45 4.71 11.58
N ASP A 258 -18.34 3.48 12.07
CA ASP A 258 -19.50 2.61 12.22
C ASP A 258 -20.30 2.92 13.50
N ARG A 259 -21.44 2.24 13.65
CA ARG A 259 -22.33 2.36 14.82
C ARG A 259 -21.72 1.84 16.13
N LEU A 260 -20.65 1.06 16.06
CA LEU A 260 -19.90 0.57 17.22
C LEU A 260 -18.75 1.52 17.57
N GLY A 261 -18.61 2.62 16.84
CA GLY A 261 -17.58 3.62 17.04
C GLY A 261 -16.23 3.28 16.41
N GLN A 262 -16.14 2.21 15.60
CA GLN A 262 -14.92 1.83 14.88
C GLN A 262 -14.70 2.71 13.65
N TRP A 263 -13.46 3.11 13.42
CA TRP A 263 -13.04 3.84 12.23
C TRP A 263 -12.91 2.90 11.04
N THR A 264 -13.39 3.31 9.87
CA THR A 264 -13.26 2.48 8.66
C THR A 264 -11.85 2.57 8.09
N TYR A 265 -11.44 1.50 7.40
CA TYR A 265 -10.15 1.44 6.70
C TYR A 265 -9.94 2.64 5.78
N GLN A 266 -10.92 2.96 4.92
CA GLN A 266 -10.78 4.05 3.96
C GLN A 266 -10.50 5.38 4.66
N PHE A 267 -11.20 5.67 5.77
CA PHE A 267 -11.00 6.90 6.51
C PHE A 267 -9.65 6.95 7.21
N ALA A 268 -9.29 5.89 7.94
CA ALA A 268 -8.04 5.83 8.68
C ALA A 268 -6.83 5.95 7.76
N VAL A 269 -6.82 5.19 6.65
CA VAL A 269 -5.71 5.24 5.66
C VAL A 269 -5.61 6.61 5.01
N THR A 270 -6.71 7.24 4.61
CA THR A 270 -6.66 8.56 3.98
C THR A 270 -6.13 9.63 4.94
N VAL A 271 -6.57 9.62 6.21
CA VAL A 271 -6.07 10.57 7.22
C VAL A 271 -4.59 10.33 7.50
N ASP A 272 -4.17 9.07 7.59
CA ASP A 272 -2.80 8.73 7.93
C ASP A 272 -1.84 9.00 6.78
N ASP A 273 -2.20 8.64 5.55
CA ASP A 273 -1.41 8.97 4.36
C ASP A 273 -1.26 10.49 4.21
N TRP A 274 -2.30 11.28 4.53
CA TRP A 274 -2.22 12.75 4.57
C TRP A 274 -1.29 13.27 5.67
N ASP A 275 -1.50 12.87 6.92
CA ASP A 275 -0.72 13.34 8.08
C ASP A 275 0.75 12.91 8.01
N GLN A 276 1.03 11.77 7.38
CA GLN A 276 2.38 11.21 7.23
C GLN A 276 3.03 11.59 5.91
N GLU A 277 2.39 12.48 5.13
CA GLU A 277 2.89 13.01 3.86
C GLU A 277 3.22 11.92 2.82
N VAL A 278 2.46 10.82 2.81
CA VAL A 278 2.61 9.74 1.83
C VAL A 278 2.18 10.25 0.46
N ASP A 279 3.08 10.16 -0.51
CA ASP A 279 2.84 10.60 -1.89
C ASP A 279 3.02 9.48 -2.93
N LEU A 280 3.50 8.30 -2.51
CA LEU A 280 3.60 7.11 -3.34
C LEU A 280 2.99 5.90 -2.63
N VAL A 281 1.77 5.53 -3.05
CA VAL A 281 1.07 4.35 -2.54
C VAL A 281 1.35 3.15 -3.45
N ILE A 282 1.92 2.09 -2.87
CA ILE A 282 2.20 0.84 -3.57
C ILE A 282 1.36 -0.25 -2.91
N ARG A 283 0.46 -0.88 -3.66
CA ARG A 283 -0.47 -1.92 -3.19
C ARG A 283 -0.75 -2.93 -4.29
N GLY A 284 -1.38 -4.04 -3.93
CA GLY A 284 -1.96 -4.95 -4.93
C GLY A 284 -3.12 -4.28 -5.67
N GLU A 285 -3.36 -4.75 -6.90
CA GLU A 285 -4.55 -4.43 -7.70
C GLU A 285 -5.84 -4.84 -6.99
#